data_AF-A0A3B9YC65-F1
#
_entry.id   AF-A0A3B9YC65-F1
#
_cell.length_a   1.000
_cell.length_b   1.000
_cell.length_c   1.000
_cell.angle_alpha   90.00
_cell.angle_beta   90.00
_cell.angle_gamma   90.00
#
_symmetry.space_group_name_H-M   'P 1'
#
loop_
_entity.id
_entity.type
_entity.pdbx_description
1 polymer ?
#
loop_
_entity_poly.entity_id
_entity_poly.type
_entity_poly.pdbx_seq_one_letter_code
_entity_poly.pdbx_strand_id
1 'polypeptide(L)' 'GSHVTLKHALKKGRITVPNHSGTILKLKTLETILKQAELTTDELRELL' A
#
# COMPACT_ATOMS: atom_id res chain seq x y z
N GLY A 1 4.29 11.58 11.85
CA GLY A 1 5.20 10.94 10.88
C GLY A 1 4.41 10.68 9.62
N SER A 2 4.92 11.06 8.45
CA SER A 2 4.14 11.07 7.20
C SER A 2 4.01 9.71 6.52
N HIS A 3 4.54 8.64 7.12
CA HIS A 3 4.56 7.28 6.59
C HIS A 3 4.06 6.32 7.68
N VAL A 4 3.38 5.24 7.27
CA VAL A 4 2.89 4.17 8.15
C VAL A 4 3.49 2.84 7.73
N THR A 5 4.01 2.07 8.68
CA THR A 5 4.54 0.72 8.43
C THR A 5 3.51 -0.31 8.87
N LEU A 6 3.05 -1.13 7.93
CA LEU A 6 2.05 -2.16 8.12
C LEU A 6 2.69 -3.55 8.10
N LYS A 7 2.12 -4.48 8.88
CA LYS A 7 2.52 -5.89 8.93
C LYS A 7 1.28 -6.75 8.74
N HIS A 8 1.36 -7.72 7.84
CA HIS A 8 0.32 -8.73 7.69
C HIS A 8 0.49 -9.85 8.72
N ALA A 9 -0.61 -10.41 9.21
CA ALA A 9 -0.57 -11.50 10.19
C ALA A 9 0.05 -12.78 9.62
N LEU A 10 -0.26 -13.09 8.35
CA LEU A 10 0.14 -14.33 7.68
C LEU A 10 1.27 -14.16 6.64
N LYS A 11 1.47 -12.95 6.11
CA LYS A 11 2.47 -12.70 5.04
C LYS A 11 3.76 -12.21 5.68
N LYS A 12 4.90 -12.67 5.18
CA LYS A 12 6.21 -12.26 5.70
C LYS A 12 6.55 -10.86 5.19
N GLY A 13 7.09 -10.02 6.07
CA GLY A 13 7.58 -8.69 5.72
C GLY A 13 6.80 -7.55 6.34
N ARG A 14 7.18 -6.33 5.99
CA ARG A 14 6.54 -5.07 6.38
C ARG A 14 6.49 -4.16 5.17
N ILE A 15 5.43 -3.38 5.06
CA ILE A 15 5.22 -2.44 3.94
C ILE A 15 5.08 -1.04 4.52
N THR A 16 5.82 -0.09 3.97
CA THR A 16 5.72 1.31 4.37
C THR A 16 4.92 2.08 3.33
N VAL A 17 3.82 2.69 3.75
CA VAL A 17 2.91 3.45 2.91
C VAL A 17 2.97 4.93 3.29
N PRO A 18 3.12 5.87 2.33
CA PRO A 18 2.96 7.28 2.60
C PRO A 18 1.54 7.59 3.07
N ASN A 19 1.41 8.31 4.20
CA ASN A 19 0.16 8.73 4.81
C ASN A 19 0.18 10.26 5.02
N HIS A 20 0.24 10.99 3.92
CA HIS A 20 0.03 12.44 3.91
C HIS A 20 -1.33 12.73 3.25
N SER A 21 -2.25 13.34 4.00
CA SER A 21 -3.61 13.62 3.52
C SER A 21 -3.61 14.60 2.33
N GLY A 22 -4.58 14.45 1.43
CA GLY A 22 -4.81 15.42 0.34
C GLY A 22 -3.84 15.35 -0.84
N THR A 23 -2.99 14.33 -0.92
CA THR A 23 -2.07 14.15 -2.05
C THR A 23 -2.34 12.83 -2.77
N ILE A 24 -2.37 12.89 -4.10
CA ILE A 24 -2.50 11.70 -4.94
C ILE A 24 -1.16 10.96 -4.96
N LEU A 25 -1.17 9.66 -4.66
CA LEU A 25 0.00 8.81 -4.78
C LEU A 25 0.47 8.73 -6.24
N LYS A 26 1.78 8.84 -6.46
CA LYS A 26 2.37 8.58 -7.77
C LYS A 26 2.08 7.14 -8.18
N LEU A 27 1.76 6.92 -9.46
CA LEU A 27 1.41 5.59 -10.00
C LEU A 27 2.47 4.53 -9.64
N LYS A 28 3.76 4.82 -9.85
CA LYS A 28 4.86 3.90 -9.52
C LYS A 28 4.92 3.53 -8.03
N THR A 29 4.55 4.46 -7.16
CA THR A 29 4.49 4.20 -5.72
C THR A 29 3.34 3.26 -5.40
N LEU A 30 2.16 3.50 -5.98
CA LEU A 30 1.01 2.60 -5.85
C LEU A 30 1.34 1.19 -6.38
N GLU A 31 1.94 1.08 -7.56
CA GLU A 31 2.36 -0.19 -8.16
C GLU A 31 3.33 -0.96 -7.25
N THR A 32 4.29 -0.26 -6.64
CA THR A 32 5.25 -0.87 -5.72
C THR A 32 4.57 -1.37 -4.45
N ILE A 33 3.65 -0.60 -3.88
CA ILE A 33 2.88 -0.97 -2.69
C ILE A 33 2.03 -2.22 -2.99
N LEU A 34 1.29 -2.22 -4.10
CA LEU A 34 0.45 -3.35 -4.51
C LEU A 34 1.28 -4.62 -4.74
N LYS A 35 2.45 -4.48 -5.40
CA LYS A 35 3.38 -5.59 -5.59
C LYS A 35 3.89 -6.16 -4.27
N GLN A 36 4.25 -5.30 -3.30
CA GLN A 36 4.71 -5.73 -1.98
C GLN A 36 3.59 -6.33 -1.12
N ALA A 37 2.36 -5.85 -1.31
CA ALA A 37 1.16 -6.35 -0.64
C ALA A 37 0.64 -7.66 -1.27
N GLU A 38 1.15 -8.04 -2.44
CA GLU A 38 0.65 -9.12 -3.28
C GLU A 38 -0.86 -8.96 -3.48
N LEU A 39 -1.27 -7.77 -3.95
CA LEU A 39 -2.65 -7.37 -4.21
C LEU A 39 -2.78 -6.87 -5.64
N THR A 40 -3.84 -7.28 -6.32
CA THR A 40 -4.21 -6.76 -7.64
C THR A 40 -4.94 -5.42 -7.54
N THR A 41 -5.03 -4.70 -8.66
CA THR A 41 -5.80 -3.45 -8.73
C THR A 41 -7.30 -3.67 -8.51
N ASP A 42 -7.83 -4.82 -8.93
CA ASP A 42 -9.25 -5.12 -8.78
C ASP A 42 -9.59 -5.49 -7.34
N GLU A 43 -8.76 -6.32 -6.68
CA GLU A 43 -8.88 -6.55 -5.23
C GLU A 43 -8.79 -5.27 -4.42
N LEU A 44 -7.94 -4.31 -4.81
CA LEU A 44 -7.91 -2.99 -4.16
C LEU A 44 -9.26 -2.27 -4.29
N ARG A 45 -9.86 -2.27 -5.49
CA ARG A 45 -11.12 -1.56 -5.75
C ARG A 45 -12.28 -2.12 -4.92
N GLU A 46 -12.30 -3.43 -4.72
CA GLU A 46 -13.33 -4.09 -3.90
C GLU A 46 -13.20 -3.79 -2.38
N LEU A 47 -12.06 -3.25 -1.94
CA LEU A 47 -11.78 -2.92 -0.53
C LEU A 47 -11.99 -1.43 -0.18
N LEU A 48 -12.37 -0.60 -1.15
CA LEU A 48 -12.66 0.83 -0.98
C LEU A 48 -14.14 1.07 -0.71
#